data_AF-A0A3B0SSM2-F1
#
_entry.id   AF-A0A3B0SSM2-F1
#
_cell.length_a   1.000
_cell.length_b   1.000
_cell.length_c   1.000
_cell.angle_alpha   90.00
_cell.angle_beta   90.00
_cell.angle_gamma   90.00
#
_symmetry.space_group_name_H-M   'P 1'
#
loop_
_entity.id
_entity.type
_entity.pdbx_description
1 polymer ?
#
loop_
_entity_poly.entity_id
_entity_poly.type
_entity_poly.pdbx_seq_one_letter_code
_entity_poly.pdbx_strand_id
1 'polypeptide(L)'
;MSKTKNELLFLALGGSAEIGMNVNLYGCDGKWVMVDLGMTFADPGYPGIDLILPDLEFIEKRADDLLGIVLTHGHEDHIGAIPYLAGDLDVPLYATPFTAGLIRRKLEEAGLESEVELNIIPNEGCFE
;
A
#
# COMPACT_ATOMS: atom_id res chain seq x y z
N MET A 1 -15.29 5.36 15.44
CA MET A 1 -16.08 4.14 15.19
C MET A 1 -16.13 3.34 16.48
N SER A 2 -17.23 2.63 16.72
CA SER A 2 -17.40 1.74 17.86
C SER A 2 -16.23 0.75 17.92
N LYS A 3 -15.60 0.57 19.09
CA LYS A 3 -14.67 -0.54 19.33
C LYS A 3 -15.50 -1.83 19.47
N THR A 4 -16.15 -2.26 18.40
CA THR A 4 -16.74 -3.60 18.34
C THR A 4 -15.60 -4.60 18.24
N LYS A 5 -15.21 -5.15 19.39
CA LYS A 5 -14.25 -6.26 19.45
C LYS A 5 -14.85 -7.43 18.63
N ASN A 6 -14.05 -8.02 17.74
CA ASN A 6 -14.38 -9.19 16.88
C ASN A 6 -15.11 -8.94 15.53
N GLU A 7 -15.13 -7.73 14.97
CA GLU A 7 -15.63 -7.52 13.60
C GLU A 7 -14.48 -7.39 12.59
N LEU A 8 -14.61 -8.04 11.43
CA LEU A 8 -13.75 -7.81 10.27
C LEU A 8 -14.33 -6.65 9.45
N LEU A 9 -13.55 -5.58 9.33
CA LEU A 9 -13.87 -4.40 8.55
C LEU A 9 -13.11 -4.45 7.22
N PHE A 10 -13.77 -4.00 6.16
CA PHE A 10 -13.15 -3.78 4.85
C PHE A 10 -13.39 -2.33 4.42
N LEU A 11 -12.35 -1.67 3.93
CA LEU A 11 -12.42 -0.33 3.39
C LEU A 11 -11.50 -0.22 2.17
N ALA A 12 -12.08 0.04 1.00
CA ALA A 12 -11.31 0.39 -0.19
C ALA A 12 -11.01 1.90 -0.18
N LEU A 13 -9.73 2.26 -0.23
CA LEU A 13 -9.29 3.65 -0.43
C LEU A 13 -9.01 3.96 -1.91
N GLY A 14 -8.81 2.92 -2.73
CA GLY A 14 -8.69 3.04 -4.18
C GLY A 14 -8.84 1.67 -4.89
N GLY A 15 -9.08 1.70 -6.19
CA GLY A 15 -9.28 0.51 -7.03
C GLY A 15 -10.70 -0.05 -7.04
N SER A 16 -11.63 0.56 -6.31
CA SER A 16 -13.06 0.20 -6.33
C SER A 16 -13.84 1.11 -7.27
N ALA A 17 -14.54 0.51 -8.23
CA ALA A 17 -15.27 1.21 -9.30
C ALA A 17 -14.40 2.04 -10.25
N GLU A 18 -13.09 1.74 -10.30
CA GLU A 18 -12.10 2.38 -11.18
C GLU A 18 -11.02 1.37 -11.61
N ILE A 19 -10.11 1.78 -12.50
CA ILE A 19 -8.96 0.97 -12.92
C ILE A 19 -7.69 1.53 -12.30
N GLY A 20 -7.04 0.67 -11.52
CA GLY A 20 -5.79 0.90 -10.84
C GLY A 20 -5.92 1.60 -9.50
N MET A 21 -4.83 2.14 -8.96
CA MET A 21 -4.82 2.80 -7.64
C MET A 21 -5.26 1.86 -6.50
N ASN A 22 -4.94 0.56 -6.59
CA ASN A 22 -5.42 -0.42 -5.62
C ASN A 22 -4.84 -0.12 -4.23
N VAL A 23 -5.74 0.17 -3.28
CA VAL A 23 -5.45 0.30 -1.85
C VAL A 23 -6.63 -0.21 -1.06
N ASN A 24 -6.46 -1.35 -0.40
CA ASN A 24 -7.52 -2.00 0.37
C ASN A 24 -7.09 -2.17 1.82
N LEU A 25 -7.96 -1.78 2.76
CA LEU A 25 -7.72 -1.91 4.19
C LEU A 25 -8.61 -3.01 4.79
N TYR A 26 -7.99 -3.87 5.57
CA TYR A 26 -8.65 -4.88 6.38
C TYR A 26 -8.43 -4.56 7.86
N GLY A 27 -9.51 -4.31 8.58
CA GLY A 27 -9.48 -3.91 9.99
C GLY A 27 -10.01 -5.01 10.89
N CYS A 28 -9.32 -5.31 11.98
CA CYS A 28 -9.80 -6.22 13.02
C CYS A 28 -9.21 -5.82 14.38
N ASP A 29 -10.03 -5.85 15.44
CA ASP A 29 -9.61 -5.52 16.82
C ASP A 29 -8.87 -4.17 16.95
N GLY A 30 -9.25 -3.20 16.12
CA GLY A 30 -8.67 -1.85 16.11
C GLY A 30 -7.33 -1.75 15.38
N LYS A 31 -6.83 -2.84 14.78
CA LYS A 31 -5.64 -2.85 13.94
C LYS A 31 -6.02 -2.98 12.46
N TRP A 32 -5.12 -2.53 11.60
CA TRP A 32 -5.29 -2.49 10.15
C TRP A 32 -4.14 -3.18 9.43
N VAL A 33 -4.46 -3.84 8.33
CA VAL A 33 -3.50 -4.30 7.32
C VAL A 33 -3.92 -3.67 5.99
N MET A 34 -2.95 -3.13 5.26
CA MET A 34 -3.15 -2.63 3.91
C MET A 34 -2.74 -3.70 2.90
N VAL A 35 -3.53 -3.85 1.84
CA VAL A 35 -3.23 -4.68 0.68
C VAL A 35 -3.10 -3.77 -0.52
N ASP A 36 -1.89 -3.79 -1.10
CA ASP A 36 -1.43 -2.94 -2.20
C ASP A 36 -1.35 -1.43 -1.89
N LEU A 37 -0.45 -0.75 -2.61
CA LEU A 37 -0.23 0.68 -2.58
C LEU A 37 0.03 1.17 -4.02
N GLY A 38 -1.04 1.12 -4.82
CA GLY A 38 -1.00 1.37 -6.26
C GLY A 38 -1.21 2.82 -6.68
N MET A 39 -0.85 3.14 -7.92
CA MET A 39 -1.20 4.39 -8.60
C MET A 39 -2.13 4.14 -9.79
N THR A 40 -2.64 5.20 -10.40
CA THR A 40 -3.18 5.12 -11.77
C THR A 40 -2.63 6.26 -12.63
N PHE A 41 -2.76 6.14 -13.95
CA PHE A 41 -2.37 7.19 -14.88
C PHE A 41 -3.50 8.18 -15.07
N ALA A 42 -3.16 9.45 -15.22
CA ALA A 42 -4.15 10.48 -15.52
C ALA A 42 -4.80 10.26 -16.90
N ASP A 43 -6.09 10.56 -16.97
CA ASP A 43 -6.82 10.62 -18.23
C ASP A 43 -6.82 12.06 -18.81
N PRO A 44 -7.29 12.27 -20.06
CA PRO A 44 -7.35 13.61 -20.64
C PRO A 44 -8.20 14.65 -19.88
N GLY A 45 -9.00 14.22 -18.89
CA GLY A 45 -9.74 15.09 -17.97
C GLY A 45 -8.88 15.78 -16.93
N TYR A 46 -7.63 15.33 -16.73
CA TYR A 46 -6.65 15.92 -15.81
C TYR A 46 -5.42 16.48 -16.55
N PRO A 47 -5.56 17.60 -17.28
CA PRO A 47 -4.47 18.14 -18.10
C PRO A 47 -3.27 18.56 -17.25
N GLY A 48 -2.09 18.05 -17.62
CA GLY A 48 -0.82 18.35 -16.94
C GLY A 48 -0.51 17.48 -15.73
N ILE A 49 -1.37 16.50 -15.42
CA ILE A 49 -1.09 15.47 -14.41
C ILE A 49 -0.63 14.21 -15.15
N ASP A 50 0.42 13.56 -14.66
CA ASP A 50 0.89 12.28 -15.20
C ASP A 50 0.32 11.10 -14.39
N LEU A 51 0.33 11.24 -13.06
CA LEU A 51 -0.01 10.18 -12.11
C LEU A 51 -1.09 10.64 -11.13
N ILE A 52 -1.96 9.71 -10.75
CA ILE A 52 -2.99 9.88 -9.73
C ILE A 52 -2.71 8.88 -8.61
N LEU A 53 -2.73 9.37 -7.36
CA LEU A 53 -2.42 8.61 -6.15
C LEU A 53 -3.66 8.52 -5.24
N PRO A 54 -3.77 7.45 -4.43
CA PRO A 54 -4.88 7.27 -3.49
C PRO A 54 -4.79 8.28 -2.34
N ASP A 55 -5.96 8.67 -1.81
CA ASP A 55 -6.03 9.46 -0.57
C ASP A 55 -5.93 8.54 0.65
N LEU A 56 -4.86 8.71 1.42
CA LEU A 56 -4.57 7.90 2.62
C LEU A 56 -4.99 8.58 3.93
N GLU A 57 -5.67 9.74 3.89
CA GLU A 57 -5.97 10.53 5.09
C GLU A 57 -6.66 9.71 6.20
N PHE A 58 -7.49 8.73 5.81
CA PHE A 58 -8.12 7.83 6.76
C PHE A 58 -7.10 7.02 7.58
N ILE A 59 -6.11 6.41 6.92
CA ILE A 59 -5.15 5.52 7.59
C ILE A 59 -3.97 6.28 8.19
N GLU A 60 -3.54 7.39 7.57
CA GLU A 60 -2.51 8.27 8.12
C GLU A 60 -2.87 8.80 9.53
N LYS A 61 -4.15 9.18 9.73
CA LYS A 61 -4.67 9.56 11.06
C LYS A 61 -4.68 8.41 12.08
N ARG A 62 -4.33 7.20 11.66
CA ARG A 62 -4.34 5.93 12.43
C ARG A 62 -3.07 5.12 12.17
N ALA A 63 -1.96 5.78 11.82
CA ALA A 63 -0.72 5.10 11.45
C ALA A 63 -0.24 4.11 12.55
N ASP A 64 -0.38 4.48 13.83
CA ASP A 64 -0.08 3.61 14.99
C ASP A 64 -0.87 2.28 15.03
N ASP A 65 -1.98 2.21 14.29
CA ASP A 65 -2.85 1.04 14.18
C ASP A 65 -2.67 0.29 12.85
N LEU A 66 -1.86 0.79 11.91
CA LEU A 66 -1.46 0.08 10.69
C LEU A 66 -0.28 -0.84 11.00
N LEU A 67 -0.44 -2.14 10.73
CA LEU A 67 0.59 -3.14 11.05
C LEU A 67 1.62 -3.33 9.93
N GLY A 68 1.26 -2.98 8.70
CA GLY A 68 2.08 -3.24 7.53
C GLY A 68 1.26 -3.27 6.24
N ILE A 69 1.99 -3.35 5.12
CA ILE A 69 1.43 -3.36 3.77
C ILE A 69 1.84 -4.64 3.07
N VAL A 70 0.85 -5.43 2.64
CA VAL A 70 1.06 -6.66 1.88
C VAL A 70 0.88 -6.35 0.40
N LEU A 71 1.90 -6.63 -0.41
CA LEU A 71 1.94 -6.29 -1.81
C LEU A 71 1.80 -7.55 -2.67
N THR A 72 0.72 -7.60 -3.42
CA THR A 72 0.27 -8.82 -4.11
C THR A 72 1.19 -9.18 -5.28
N HIS A 73 1.50 -8.21 -6.15
CA HIS A 73 2.34 -8.40 -7.32
C HIS A 73 2.91 -7.07 -7.84
N GLY A 74 3.80 -7.15 -8.83
CA GLY A 74 4.67 -6.06 -9.26
C GLY A 74 4.11 -5.05 -10.25
N HIS A 75 2.80 -5.00 -10.51
CA HIS A 75 2.25 -4.00 -11.44
C HIS A 75 2.10 -2.63 -10.79
N GLU A 76 2.20 -1.56 -11.58
CA GLU A 76 2.18 -0.17 -11.10
C GLU A 76 0.87 0.21 -10.39
N ASP A 77 -0.24 -0.42 -10.79
CA ASP A 77 -1.52 -0.25 -10.14
C ASP A 77 -1.63 -0.95 -8.77
N HIS A 78 -0.58 -1.66 -8.33
CA HIS A 78 -0.48 -2.30 -7.02
C HIS A 78 0.72 -1.81 -6.19
N ILE A 79 1.82 -1.37 -6.83
CA ILE A 79 3.03 -0.93 -6.12
C ILE A 79 3.52 0.47 -6.50
N GLY A 80 2.83 1.14 -7.42
CA GLY A 80 3.33 2.38 -8.00
C GLY A 80 3.30 3.57 -7.05
N ALA A 81 2.43 3.59 -6.03
CA ALA A 81 2.38 4.69 -5.08
C ALA A 81 3.41 4.59 -3.95
N ILE A 82 4.12 3.45 -3.82
CA ILE A 82 5.17 3.25 -2.80
C ILE A 82 6.21 4.37 -2.74
N PRO A 83 6.89 4.78 -3.83
CA PRO A 83 7.92 5.82 -3.77
C PRO A 83 7.38 7.20 -3.34
N TYR A 84 6.06 7.38 -3.30
CA TYR A 84 5.42 8.65 -2.94
C TYR A 84 4.84 8.64 -1.53
N LEU A 85 4.31 7.49 -1.07
CA LEU A 85 3.47 7.42 0.12
C LEU A 85 4.01 6.49 1.21
N ALA A 86 4.92 5.56 0.90
CA ALA A 86 5.34 4.56 1.87
C ALA A 86 6.13 5.15 3.05
N GLY A 87 6.94 6.18 2.81
CA GLY A 87 7.73 6.86 3.86
C GLY A 87 6.85 7.53 4.92
N ASP A 88 5.70 8.07 4.52
CA ASP A 88 4.78 8.76 5.44
C ASP A 88 3.99 7.79 6.34
N LEU A 89 3.89 6.52 5.95
CA LEU A 89 3.16 5.49 6.71
C LEU A 89 4.01 4.82 7.80
N ASP A 90 5.35 4.81 7.66
CA ASP A 90 6.31 4.24 8.61
C ASP A 90 5.97 2.81 9.09
N VAL A 91 5.62 1.93 8.15
CA VAL A 91 5.27 0.52 8.42
C VAL A 91 6.00 -0.44 7.47
N PRO A 92 6.24 -1.70 7.88
CA PRO A 92 6.92 -2.66 7.03
C PRO A 92 6.10 -3.05 5.80
N LEU A 93 6.79 -3.20 4.68
CA LEU A 93 6.27 -3.76 3.44
C LEU A 93 6.55 -5.27 3.39
N TYR A 94 5.60 -6.04 2.88
CA TYR A 94 5.73 -7.48 2.66
C TYR A 94 5.47 -7.81 1.20
N ALA A 95 6.41 -8.49 0.56
CA ALA A 95 6.30 -8.81 -0.87
C ALA A 95 7.00 -10.13 -1.23
N THR A 96 6.54 -10.77 -2.31
CA THR A 96 7.24 -11.91 -2.91
C THR A 96 8.58 -11.50 -3.54
N PRO A 97 9.52 -12.41 -3.80
CA PRO A 97 10.88 -12.05 -4.21
C PRO A 97 10.94 -11.19 -5.48
N PHE A 98 10.09 -11.49 -6.47
CA PHE A 98 10.01 -10.71 -7.72
C PHE A 98 9.50 -9.30 -7.46
N THR A 99 8.38 -9.16 -6.76
CA THR A 99 7.78 -7.88 -6.40
C THR A 99 8.74 -7.04 -5.54
N ALA A 100 9.41 -7.66 -4.56
CA ALA A 100 10.41 -7.02 -3.72
C ALA A 100 11.59 -6.47 -4.54
N GLY A 101 12.02 -7.17 -5.60
CA GLY A 101 13.04 -6.66 -6.51
C GLY A 101 12.64 -5.36 -7.21
N LEU A 102 11.37 -5.25 -7.63
CA LEU A 102 10.83 -4.04 -8.24
C LEU A 102 10.68 -2.89 -7.22
N ILE A 103 10.18 -3.21 -6.02
CA ILE A 103 10.02 -2.26 -4.93
C ILE A 103 11.36 -1.67 -4.52
N ARG A 104 12.41 -2.49 -4.36
CA ARG A 104 13.76 -1.99 -4.00
C ARG A 104 14.22 -0.89 -4.95
N ARG A 105 14.08 -1.12 -6.26
CA ARG A 105 14.48 -0.12 -7.26
C ARG A 105 13.68 1.17 -7.12
N LYS A 106 12.37 1.09 -6.85
CA LYS A 106 11.53 2.27 -6.62
C LYS A 106 11.93 3.03 -5.35
N LEU A 107 12.24 2.32 -4.26
CA LEU A 107 12.70 2.93 -3.01
C LEU A 107 14.06 3.61 -3.20
N GLU A 108 15.01 2.96 -3.88
CA GLU A 108 16.32 3.53 -4.22
C GLU A 108 16.18 4.80 -5.10
N GLU A 109 15.30 4.77 -6.10
CA GLU A 109 15.01 5.93 -6.96
C GLU A 109 14.40 7.11 -6.17
N ALA A 110 13.65 6.82 -5.10
CA ALA A 110 13.02 7.80 -4.21
C ALA A 110 13.90 8.21 -3.02
N GLY A 111 15.03 7.54 -2.77
CA GLY A 111 15.89 7.76 -1.59
C GLY A 111 15.31 7.24 -0.27
N LEU A 112 14.40 6.27 -0.33
CA LEU A 112 13.66 5.70 0.81
C LEU A 112 14.17 4.32 1.25
N GLU A 113 15.24 3.80 0.63
CA GLU A 113 15.73 2.43 0.87
C GLU A 113 16.21 2.18 2.30
N SER A 114 16.54 3.24 3.04
CA SER A 114 16.95 3.17 4.45
C SER A 114 15.82 3.47 5.45
N GLU A 115 14.68 3.97 4.95
CA GLU A 115 13.54 4.39 5.76
C GLU A 115 12.44 3.33 5.79
N VAL A 116 12.26 2.61 4.67
CA VAL A 116 11.17 1.65 4.52
C VAL A 116 11.69 0.21 4.66
N GLU A 117 11.22 -0.48 5.70
CA GLU A 117 11.53 -1.91 5.90
C GLU A 117 10.80 -2.77 4.86
N LEU A 118 11.55 -3.54 4.05
CA LEU A 118 11.00 -4.46 3.04
C LEU A 118 11.31 -5.91 3.39
N ASN A 119 10.27 -6.61 3.86
CA ASN A 119 10.27 -8.03 4.19
C ASN A 119 9.94 -8.88 2.97
N ILE A 120 10.83 -9.81 2.62
CA ILE A 120 10.61 -10.76 1.53
C ILE A 120 9.93 -12.01 2.07
N ILE A 121 8.74 -12.32 1.57
CA ILE A 121 8.05 -13.58 1.83
C ILE A 121 8.32 -14.53 0.66
N PRO A 122 8.84 -15.76 0.89
CA PRO A 122 9.00 -16.75 -0.18
C PRO A 122 7.68 -17.02 -0.91
N ASN A 123 7.75 -17.40 -2.19
CA ASN A 123 6.56 -17.90 -2.88
C ASN A 123 6.03 -19.13 -2.12
N GLU A 124 4.70 -19.17 -1.90
CA GLU A 124 4.04 -20.20 -1.07
C GLU A 124 4.49 -20.19 0.40
N GLY A 125 5.16 -19.13 0.86
CA GLY A 125 5.56 -18.95 2.25
C GLY A 125 4.43 -18.46 3.15
N CYS A 126 4.78 -18.22 4.42
CA CYS A 126 3.89 -17.63 5.42
C CYS A 126 4.58 -16.49 6.17
N PHE A 127 3.78 -15.69 6.87
CA PHE A 127 4.26 -14.68 7.81
C PHE A 127 4.58 -15.40 9.13
N GLU A 128 5.87 -15.52 9.47
CA GLU A 128 6.33 -16.08 10.75
C GLU A 128 6.30 -15.04 11.88
#